data_AF-A0AAF0F7M1-F1
#
_entry.id   AF-A0AAF0F7M1-F1
#
_cell.length_a   1.000
_cell.length_b   1.000
_cell.length_c   1.000
_cell.angle_alpha   90.00
_cell.angle_beta   90.00
_cell.angle_gamma   90.00
#
_symmetry.space_group_name_H-M   'P 1'
#
loop_
_entity.id
_entity.type
_entity.pdbx_description
1 polymer ?
#
loop_
_entity_poly.entity_id
_entity_poly.type
_entity_poly.pdbx_seq_one_letter_code
_entity_poly.pdbx_strand_id
1 'polypeptide(L)'
;MERRTDGAASLRLGTPFRRQVRADQDHVSETGAIRSTDSDALLSRISAVQLGYLPFDPFATLFANGANTETKRPLLINIGTVLRSREMDARVETFLRSGSVQLSCKETNSCPVQIISLGAGSDTRFWRLAQDYPSCFRNLSRYVEVDYPQVVAQKCQRIQEEQTLLSSLGLEPVFNSNEVVAEKYALLAEDLLTYGQDEDTNNLARLLNLLDPSKPTLLIWECVLAYLDPITANRILTNFSRKIPNLAIICYDMCISGDQAEPGDQPDRFGQMMLHNLSARQLKLAGAKRYTTPTMALTPSNMSGTCWSHMSDLDCRESKDWTK
;
A
#
# COMPACT_ATOMS: atom_id res chain seq x y z
N MET A 1 -39.98 -46.01 -21.96
CA MET A 1 -38.56 -45.68 -22.26
C MET A 1 -38.53 -44.22 -22.68
N GLU A 2 -38.68 -43.31 -21.72
CA GLU A 2 -38.73 -41.86 -21.97
C GLU A 2 -37.43 -41.22 -21.48
N ARG A 3 -36.73 -40.55 -22.38
CA ARG A 3 -35.44 -39.90 -22.12
C ARG A 3 -35.71 -38.61 -21.34
N ARG A 4 -35.25 -38.54 -20.09
CA ARG A 4 -35.02 -37.27 -19.40
C ARG A 4 -33.86 -36.56 -20.10
N THR A 5 -34.13 -35.40 -20.69
CA THR A 5 -33.11 -34.47 -21.14
C THR A 5 -32.58 -33.72 -19.92
N ASP A 6 -31.33 -33.97 -19.55
CA ASP A 6 -30.61 -33.24 -18.52
C ASP A 6 -30.50 -31.76 -18.92
N GLY A 7 -31.18 -30.89 -18.15
CA GLY A 7 -31.00 -29.45 -18.22
C GLY A 7 -29.62 -29.09 -17.69
N ALA A 8 -28.73 -28.64 -18.57
CA ALA A 8 -27.42 -28.13 -18.18
C ALA A 8 -27.57 -27.00 -17.16
N ALA A 9 -26.96 -27.16 -15.99
CA ALA A 9 -26.88 -26.12 -14.97
C ALA A 9 -26.15 -24.90 -15.53
N SER A 10 -26.89 -23.83 -15.83
CA SER A 10 -26.33 -22.55 -16.23
C SER A 10 -25.74 -21.85 -15.01
N LEU A 11 -24.41 -21.87 -14.89
CA LEU A 11 -23.66 -21.02 -13.97
C LEU A 11 -23.85 -19.57 -14.41
N ARG A 12 -24.72 -18.83 -13.71
CA ARG A 12 -24.83 -17.38 -13.87
C ARG A 12 -23.83 -16.71 -12.93
N LEU A 13 -23.02 -15.79 -13.45
CA LEU A 13 -22.33 -14.79 -12.63
C LEU A 13 -23.39 -14.11 -11.76
N GLY A 14 -23.23 -14.22 -10.44
CA GLY A 14 -24.12 -13.56 -9.48
C GLY A 14 -24.24 -12.07 -9.79
N THR A 15 -25.36 -11.48 -9.40
CA THR A 15 -25.60 -10.05 -9.56
C THR A 15 -24.45 -9.27 -8.89
N PRO A 16 -23.89 -8.23 -9.54
CA PRO A 16 -22.86 -7.40 -8.91
C PRO A 16 -23.33 -6.96 -7.53
N PHE A 17 -22.44 -7.03 -6.54
CA PHE A 17 -22.73 -6.53 -5.19
C PHE A 17 -23.02 -5.03 -5.27
N ARG A 18 -24.30 -4.68 -5.39
CA ARG A 18 -24.77 -3.31 -5.44
C ARG A 18 -25.03 -2.88 -3.99
N ARG A 19 -24.04 -2.25 -3.36
CA ARG A 19 -24.32 -1.51 -2.12
C ARG A 19 -25.37 -0.45 -2.48
N GLN A 20 -26.52 -0.47 -1.81
CA GLN A 20 -27.48 0.64 -1.90
C GLN A 20 -26.80 1.88 -1.35
N VAL A 21 -26.18 2.66 -2.23
CA VAL A 21 -25.76 4.02 -1.92
C VAL A 21 -27.05 4.82 -1.93
N ARG A 22 -27.48 5.31 -0.76
CA ARG A 22 -28.47 6.39 -0.70
C ARG A 22 -27.88 7.53 -1.52
N ALA A 23 -28.60 7.94 -2.55
CA ALA A 23 -28.18 9.01 -3.45
C ALA A 23 -28.32 10.36 -2.74
N ASP A 24 -27.35 10.69 -1.88
CA ASP A 24 -27.01 12.09 -1.66
C ASP A 24 -26.02 12.46 -2.77
N GLN A 25 -26.50 13.28 -3.72
CA GLN A 25 -25.70 13.81 -4.82
C GLN A 25 -24.76 14.92 -4.29
N ASP A 26 -23.83 14.54 -3.42
CA ASP A 26 -22.62 15.34 -3.23
C ASP A 26 -21.64 14.98 -4.35
N HIS A 27 -21.17 15.99 -5.08
CA HIS A 27 -20.09 15.84 -6.05
C HIS A 27 -18.82 15.39 -5.32
N VAL A 28 -18.62 14.08 -5.19
CA VAL A 28 -17.39 13.50 -4.64
C VAL A 28 -16.26 13.84 -5.61
N SER A 29 -15.29 14.65 -5.16
CA SER A 29 -14.11 14.95 -5.98
C SER A 29 -13.32 13.67 -6.28
N GLU A 30 -12.58 13.62 -7.39
CA GLU A 30 -11.74 12.47 -7.75
C GLU A 30 -10.79 12.07 -6.61
N THR A 31 -10.21 13.04 -5.91
CA THR A 31 -9.41 12.82 -4.69
C THR A 31 -10.24 12.20 -3.55
N GLY A 32 -11.49 12.63 -3.36
CA GLY A 32 -12.40 12.03 -2.39
C GLY A 32 -12.72 10.57 -2.71
N ALA A 33 -12.90 10.25 -3.99
CA ALA A 33 -13.09 8.88 -4.45
C ALA A 33 -11.85 8.01 -4.19
N ILE A 34 -10.65 8.50 -4.51
CA ILE A 34 -9.37 7.81 -4.23
C ILE A 34 -9.24 7.53 -2.74
N ARG A 35 -9.46 8.52 -1.88
CA ARG A 35 -9.41 8.36 -0.42
C ARG A 35 -10.40 7.33 0.11
N SER A 36 -11.58 7.17 -0.52
CA SER A 36 -12.55 6.15 -0.12
C SER A 36 -12.07 4.70 -0.32
N THR A 37 -11.04 4.49 -1.15
CA THR A 37 -10.49 3.15 -1.39
C THR A 37 -9.70 2.62 -0.19
N ASP A 38 -9.17 3.51 0.66
CA ASP A 38 -8.55 3.13 1.93
C ASP A 38 -9.54 2.41 2.85
N SER A 39 -10.77 2.93 2.97
CA SER A 39 -11.82 2.27 3.75
C SER A 39 -12.15 0.87 3.22
N ASP A 40 -12.06 0.64 1.90
CA ASP A 40 -12.24 -0.68 1.33
C ASP A 40 -11.11 -1.64 1.70
N ALA A 41 -9.86 -1.17 1.66
CA ALA A 41 -8.68 -1.93 2.06
C ALA A 41 -8.75 -2.29 3.55
N LEU A 42 -9.07 -1.31 4.42
CA LEU A 42 -9.20 -1.50 5.86
C LEU A 42 -10.28 -2.53 6.20
N LEU A 43 -11.48 -2.39 5.63
CA LEU A 43 -12.58 -3.33 5.89
C LEU A 43 -12.27 -4.74 5.36
N SER A 44 -11.49 -4.85 4.28
CA SER A 44 -11.04 -6.16 3.78
C SER A 44 -10.04 -6.81 4.73
N ARG A 45 -9.11 -6.03 5.29
CA ARG A 45 -8.20 -6.48 6.34
C ARG A 45 -8.93 -6.93 7.59
N ILE A 46 -9.86 -6.12 8.11
CA ILE A 46 -10.67 -6.45 9.29
C ILE A 46 -11.45 -7.75 9.07
N SER A 47 -12.11 -7.90 7.91
CA SER A 47 -12.81 -9.14 7.54
C SER A 47 -11.87 -10.35 7.54
N ALA A 48 -10.68 -10.23 6.94
CA ALA A 48 -9.71 -11.31 6.90
C ALA A 48 -9.19 -11.70 8.30
N VAL A 49 -8.96 -10.73 9.19
CA VAL A 49 -8.55 -10.95 10.58
C VAL A 49 -9.66 -11.65 11.37
N GLN A 50 -10.89 -11.12 11.32
CA GLN A 50 -12.04 -11.69 12.06
C GLN A 50 -12.39 -13.11 11.63
N LEU A 51 -12.16 -13.44 10.35
CA LEU A 51 -12.42 -14.77 9.80
C LEU A 51 -11.21 -15.72 9.95
N GLY A 52 -10.11 -15.29 10.57
CA GLY A 52 -8.92 -16.11 10.82
C GLY A 52 -8.03 -16.35 9.61
N TYR A 53 -8.19 -15.58 8.54
CA TYR A 53 -7.32 -15.61 7.36
C TYR A 53 -5.98 -14.92 7.61
N LEU A 54 -6.01 -13.83 8.38
CA LEU A 54 -4.82 -13.11 8.85
C LEU A 54 -4.61 -13.33 10.36
N PRO A 55 -3.36 -13.22 10.85
CA PRO A 55 -3.08 -13.16 12.27
C PRO A 55 -3.87 -12.04 12.96
N PHE A 56 -4.02 -12.16 14.28
CA PHE A 56 -4.70 -11.15 15.07
C PHE A 56 -4.04 -9.77 14.91
N ASP A 57 -4.85 -8.78 14.59
CA ASP A 57 -4.44 -7.37 14.43
C ASP A 57 -5.35 -6.51 15.31
N PRO A 58 -4.90 -6.12 16.52
CA PRO A 58 -5.73 -5.31 17.42
C PRO A 58 -5.87 -3.86 16.95
N PHE A 59 -5.10 -3.43 15.95
CA PHE A 59 -5.03 -2.04 15.53
C PHE A 59 -5.99 -1.72 14.39
N ALA A 60 -6.28 -2.68 13.50
CA ALA A 60 -7.07 -2.44 12.28
C ALA A 60 -8.46 -1.86 12.60
N THR A 61 -9.17 -2.42 13.58
CA THR A 61 -10.50 -1.92 13.97
C THR A 61 -10.46 -0.51 14.57
N LEU A 62 -9.31 -0.09 15.12
CA LEU A 62 -9.17 1.25 15.70
C LEU A 62 -9.24 2.34 14.63
N PHE A 63 -8.86 2.06 13.39
CA PHE A 63 -8.93 3.02 12.28
C PHE A 63 -10.25 2.99 11.49
N ALA A 64 -11.24 2.17 11.90
CA ALA A 64 -12.48 1.98 11.13
C ALA A 64 -13.44 3.19 11.15
N ASN A 65 -13.24 4.19 12.01
CA ASN A 65 -13.99 5.46 12.04
C ASN A 65 -15.52 5.30 11.97
N GLY A 66 -16.08 4.36 12.75
CA GLY A 66 -17.52 4.09 12.78
C GLY A 66 -18.06 3.30 11.58
N ALA A 67 -17.20 2.85 10.67
CA ALA A 67 -17.58 1.91 9.62
C ALA A 67 -18.05 0.58 10.22
N ASN A 68 -19.01 -0.07 9.56
CA ASN A 68 -19.49 -1.38 9.98
C ASN A 68 -18.41 -2.45 9.75
N THR A 69 -17.77 -2.89 10.83
CA THR A 69 -16.71 -3.89 10.87
C THR A 69 -17.23 -5.33 10.86
N GLU A 70 -18.54 -5.56 10.96
CA GLU A 70 -19.15 -6.90 10.94
C GLU A 70 -19.37 -7.43 9.50
N THR A 71 -19.21 -6.57 8.50
CA THR A 71 -19.44 -6.94 7.10
C THR A 71 -18.32 -7.85 6.59
N LYS A 72 -18.64 -9.13 6.43
CA LYS A 72 -17.73 -10.13 5.86
C LYS A 72 -17.51 -9.89 4.36
N ARG A 73 -16.25 -9.88 3.94
CA ARG A 73 -15.89 -9.85 2.51
C ARG A 73 -15.97 -11.26 1.89
N PRO A 74 -16.23 -11.37 0.58
CA PRO A 74 -16.19 -12.66 -0.12
C PRO A 74 -14.87 -13.40 0.03
N LEU A 75 -14.90 -14.73 -0.05
CA LEU A 75 -13.73 -15.62 0.08
C LEU A 75 -12.51 -15.15 -0.73
N LEU A 76 -12.70 -14.89 -2.02
CA LEU A 76 -11.60 -14.46 -2.91
C LEU A 76 -10.99 -13.12 -2.50
N ILE A 77 -11.78 -12.21 -1.91
CA ILE A 77 -11.27 -10.93 -1.41
C ILE A 77 -10.42 -11.16 -0.14
N ASN A 78 -10.86 -12.04 0.77
CA ASN A 78 -10.04 -12.37 1.95
C ASN A 78 -8.74 -13.06 1.53
N ILE A 79 -8.77 -14.00 0.58
CA ILE A 79 -7.57 -14.66 0.04
C ILE A 79 -6.61 -13.62 -0.57
N GLY A 80 -7.12 -12.72 -1.41
CA GLY A 80 -6.29 -11.64 -1.98
C GLY A 80 -5.69 -10.72 -0.91
N THR A 81 -6.47 -10.40 0.14
CA THR A 81 -6.01 -9.61 1.27
C THR A 81 -4.89 -10.30 2.06
N VAL A 82 -4.98 -11.62 2.22
CA VAL A 82 -3.92 -12.43 2.85
C VAL A 82 -2.64 -12.39 2.03
N LEU A 83 -2.73 -12.67 0.73
CA LEU A 83 -1.57 -12.68 -0.14
C LEU A 83 -0.89 -11.32 -0.16
N ARG A 84 -1.66 -10.25 -0.40
CA ARG A 84 -1.18 -8.86 -0.30
C ARG A 84 -0.43 -8.61 1.00
N SER A 85 -1.07 -8.91 2.14
CA SER A 85 -0.49 -8.61 3.45
C SER A 85 0.76 -9.44 3.73
N ARG A 86 0.73 -10.76 3.48
CA ARG A 86 1.86 -11.66 3.76
C ARG A 86 3.07 -11.31 2.91
N GLU A 87 2.87 -11.03 1.63
CA GLU A 87 3.95 -10.68 0.72
C GLU A 87 4.62 -9.35 1.08
N MET A 88 3.81 -8.32 1.36
CA MET A 88 4.32 -7.03 1.80
C MET A 88 5.07 -7.15 3.14
N ASP A 89 4.47 -7.84 4.11
CA ASP A 89 5.07 -8.05 5.43
C ASP A 89 6.39 -8.83 5.35
N ALA A 90 6.47 -9.88 4.53
CA ALA A 90 7.68 -10.69 4.37
C ALA A 90 8.85 -9.87 3.78
N ARG A 91 8.57 -8.98 2.81
CA ARG A 91 9.60 -8.09 2.24
C ARG A 91 10.03 -7.02 3.23
N VAL A 92 9.09 -6.43 3.97
CA VAL A 92 9.40 -5.44 5.01
C VAL A 92 10.21 -6.08 6.14
N GLU A 93 9.85 -7.28 6.59
CA GLU A 93 10.61 -8.02 7.60
C GLU A 93 12.02 -8.34 7.11
N THR A 94 12.15 -8.81 5.88
CA THR A 94 13.46 -9.08 5.26
C THR A 94 14.30 -7.81 5.22
N PHE A 95 13.71 -6.68 4.80
CA PHE A 95 14.40 -5.40 4.77
C PHE A 95 14.83 -4.92 6.16
N LEU A 96 13.97 -5.06 7.17
CA LEU A 96 14.32 -4.75 8.56
C LEU A 96 15.51 -5.59 9.06
N ARG A 97 15.60 -6.86 8.63
CA ARG A 97 16.69 -7.77 9.03
C ARG A 97 17.98 -7.55 8.25
N SER A 98 17.90 -7.30 6.94
CA SER A 98 19.06 -7.38 6.02
C SER A 98 19.35 -6.11 5.24
N GLY A 99 18.48 -5.09 5.30
CA GLY A 99 18.55 -3.93 4.41
C GLY A 99 18.24 -4.25 2.94
N SER A 100 17.80 -5.48 2.63
CA SER A 100 17.43 -5.94 1.29
C SER A 100 15.98 -6.40 1.24
N VAL A 101 15.32 -6.21 0.11
CA VAL A 101 13.94 -6.67 -0.14
C VAL A 101 13.88 -8.07 -0.77
N GLN A 102 15.04 -8.66 -1.05
CA GLN A 102 15.14 -9.99 -1.64
C GLN A 102 14.96 -11.06 -0.56
N LEU A 103 13.87 -11.82 -0.63
CA LEU A 103 13.50 -12.84 0.37
C LEU A 103 14.58 -13.92 0.60
N SER A 104 15.40 -14.21 -0.43
CA SER A 104 16.50 -15.16 -0.31
C SER A 104 17.72 -14.62 0.44
N CYS A 105 17.74 -13.33 0.79
CA CYS A 105 18.83 -12.70 1.54
C CYS A 105 18.86 -13.24 2.97
N LYS A 106 19.95 -13.95 3.29
CA LYS A 106 20.22 -14.52 4.62
C LYS A 106 21.15 -13.66 5.47
N GLU A 107 21.72 -12.61 4.87
CA GLU A 107 22.59 -11.68 5.57
C GLU A 107 21.80 -10.85 6.57
N THR A 108 22.45 -10.50 7.68
CA THR A 108 21.90 -9.58 8.67
C THR A 108 22.63 -8.26 8.53
N ASN A 109 21.89 -7.18 8.43
CA ASN A 109 22.47 -5.84 8.39
C ASN A 109 22.72 -5.37 9.82
N SER A 110 23.95 -4.90 10.08
CA SER A 110 24.29 -4.27 11.36
C SER A 110 23.85 -2.80 11.42
N CYS A 111 23.54 -2.19 10.27
CA CYS A 111 23.09 -0.81 10.18
C CYS A 111 21.56 -0.70 10.34
N PRO A 112 21.05 0.22 11.16
CA PRO A 112 19.63 0.54 11.22
C PRO A 112 19.08 0.99 9.87
N VAL A 113 17.82 0.69 9.62
CA VAL A 113 17.14 0.98 8.34
C VAL A 113 15.94 1.91 8.51
N GLN A 114 15.50 2.50 7.41
CA GLN A 114 14.39 3.45 7.37
C GLN A 114 13.30 2.99 6.40
N ILE A 115 12.06 3.35 6.67
CA ILE A 115 10.91 3.02 5.81
C ILE A 115 10.13 4.29 5.52
N ILE A 116 9.72 4.46 4.27
CA ILE A 116 8.79 5.48 3.79
C ILE A 116 7.62 4.75 3.16
N SER A 117 6.41 4.95 3.68
CA SER A 117 5.17 4.41 3.13
C SER A 117 4.36 5.55 2.52
N LEU A 118 4.29 5.58 1.19
CA LEU A 118 3.55 6.60 0.44
C LEU A 118 2.13 6.10 0.19
N GLY A 119 1.13 6.92 0.49
CA GLY A 119 -0.28 6.53 0.45
C GLY A 119 -0.60 5.49 1.51
N ALA A 120 -0.13 5.70 2.74
CA ALA A 120 -0.20 4.71 3.81
C ALA A 120 -1.64 4.41 4.27
N GLY A 121 -2.60 5.32 4.07
CA GLY A 121 -3.97 5.11 4.49
C GLY A 121 -4.10 4.70 5.96
N SER A 122 -5.02 3.78 6.22
CA SER A 122 -5.30 3.16 7.51
C SER A 122 -4.39 1.97 7.83
N ASP A 123 -3.24 1.86 7.18
CA ASP A 123 -2.29 0.76 7.40
C ASP A 123 -1.78 0.73 8.85
N THR A 124 -1.75 -0.48 9.41
CA THR A 124 -1.38 -0.76 10.80
C THR A 124 0.01 -1.37 10.94
N ARG A 125 0.74 -1.55 9.84
CA ARG A 125 2.03 -2.25 9.82
C ARG A 125 3.04 -1.72 10.83
N PHE A 126 3.15 -0.40 11.04
CA PHE A 126 4.06 0.14 12.04
C PHE A 126 3.85 -0.48 13.43
N TRP A 127 2.59 -0.48 13.92
CA TRP A 127 2.23 -1.04 15.22
C TRP A 127 2.37 -2.57 15.26
N ARG A 128 1.98 -3.25 14.18
CA ARG A 128 2.16 -4.72 14.09
C ARG A 128 3.62 -5.14 14.09
N LEU A 129 4.50 -4.40 13.41
CA LEU A 129 5.93 -4.69 13.42
C LEU A 129 6.53 -4.56 14.83
N ALA A 130 6.10 -3.54 15.58
CA ALA A 130 6.51 -3.36 16.96
C ALA A 130 6.05 -4.51 17.87
N GLN A 131 4.82 -4.99 17.67
CA GLN A 131 4.21 -6.06 18.47
C GLN A 131 4.72 -7.46 18.09
N ASP A 132 4.67 -7.79 16.81
CA ASP A 132 4.83 -9.16 16.31
C ASP A 132 6.30 -9.48 15.98
N TYR A 133 7.11 -8.46 15.67
CA TYR A 133 8.52 -8.60 15.24
C TYR A 133 9.47 -7.68 16.03
N PRO A 134 9.48 -7.71 17.38
CA PRO A 134 10.23 -6.75 18.20
C PRO A 134 11.75 -6.77 17.94
N SER A 135 12.31 -7.93 17.58
CA SER A 135 13.74 -8.03 17.21
C SER A 135 14.07 -7.30 15.91
N CYS A 136 13.24 -7.42 14.88
CA CYS A 136 13.40 -6.69 13.62
C CYS A 136 13.10 -5.20 13.81
N PHE A 137 12.06 -4.88 14.58
CA PHE A 137 11.64 -3.50 14.86
C PHE A 137 12.71 -2.67 15.61
N ARG A 138 13.59 -3.33 16.39
CA ARG A 138 14.76 -2.66 16.97
C ARG A 138 15.68 -2.04 15.92
N ASN A 139 15.81 -2.67 14.75
CA ASN A 139 16.65 -2.18 13.66
C ASN A 139 16.03 -1.03 12.86
N LEU A 140 14.74 -0.73 13.05
CA LEU A 140 14.08 0.41 12.42
C LEU A 140 14.51 1.72 13.09
N SER A 141 15.14 2.63 12.36
CA SER A 141 15.48 3.97 12.88
C SER A 141 14.40 5.02 12.61
N ARG A 142 13.66 4.88 11.50
CA ARG A 142 12.61 5.82 11.10
C ARG A 142 11.57 5.14 10.22
N TYR A 143 10.29 5.41 10.45
CA TYR A 143 9.14 5.02 9.64
C TYR A 143 8.33 6.27 9.35
N VAL A 144 8.31 6.69 8.10
CA VAL A 144 7.56 7.86 7.64
C VAL A 144 6.37 7.39 6.83
N GLU A 145 5.17 7.78 7.23
CA GLU A 145 3.96 7.63 6.44
C GLU A 145 3.58 8.96 5.83
N VAL A 146 3.11 8.93 4.58
CA VAL A 146 2.62 10.11 3.88
C VAL A 146 1.26 9.78 3.27
N ASP A 147 0.29 10.65 3.47
CA ASP A 147 -1.00 10.58 2.80
C ASP A 147 -1.64 11.97 2.70
N TYR A 148 -2.80 12.05 2.02
CA TYR A 148 -3.56 13.27 1.90
C TYR A 148 -3.92 13.85 3.28
N PRO A 149 -3.92 15.19 3.45
CA PRO A 149 -4.15 15.84 4.74
C PRO A 149 -5.40 15.36 5.48
N GLN A 150 -6.47 15.02 4.78
CA GLN A 150 -7.69 14.56 5.41
C GLN A 150 -7.60 13.11 5.93
N VAL A 151 -6.81 12.25 5.27
CA VAL A 151 -6.54 10.88 5.75
C VAL A 151 -5.64 10.95 6.98
N VAL A 152 -4.59 11.76 6.90
CA VAL A 152 -3.62 11.99 7.97
C VAL A 152 -4.28 12.61 9.20
N ALA A 153 -5.18 13.58 9.03
CA ALA A 153 -5.97 14.15 10.13
C ALA A 153 -6.81 13.10 10.87
N GLN A 154 -7.51 12.24 10.13
CA GLN A 154 -8.29 11.16 10.73
C GLN A 154 -7.39 10.16 11.47
N LYS A 155 -6.27 9.77 10.87
CA LYS A 155 -5.31 8.84 11.48
C LYS A 155 -4.68 9.43 12.75
N CYS A 156 -4.26 10.70 12.71
CA CYS A 156 -3.75 11.43 13.88
C CYS A 156 -4.77 11.49 15.02
N GLN A 157 -6.02 11.84 14.71
CA GLN A 157 -7.09 11.86 15.71
C GLN A 157 -7.21 10.50 16.41
N ARG A 158 -7.24 9.40 15.64
CA ARG A 158 -7.33 8.05 16.21
C ARG A 158 -6.10 7.66 17.01
N ILE A 159 -4.90 8.05 16.57
CA ILE A 159 -3.67 7.84 17.35
C ILE A 159 -3.74 8.57 18.70
N GLN A 160 -4.29 9.78 18.74
CA GLN A 160 -4.42 10.57 19.98
C GLN A 160 -5.49 10.00 20.93
N GLU A 161 -6.60 9.51 20.39
CA GLU A 161 -7.71 8.95 21.17
C GLU A 161 -7.40 7.56 21.73
N GLU A 162 -6.60 6.76 21.02
CA GLU A 162 -6.34 5.36 21.36
C GLU A 162 -4.98 5.20 22.06
N GLN A 163 -5.02 4.96 23.37
CA GLN A 163 -3.81 4.85 24.20
C GLN A 163 -2.81 3.81 23.70
N THR A 164 -3.31 2.69 23.15
CA THR A 164 -2.48 1.59 22.60
C THR A 164 -1.70 2.03 21.36
N LEU A 165 -2.30 2.88 20.52
CA LEU A 165 -1.61 3.46 19.37
C LEU A 165 -0.57 4.46 19.85
N LEU A 166 -0.98 5.40 20.71
CA LEU A 166 -0.13 6.47 21.22
C LEU A 166 1.11 5.96 21.95
N SER A 167 0.96 4.96 22.83
CA SER A 167 2.09 4.43 23.61
C SER A 167 3.17 3.77 22.75
N SER A 168 2.82 3.33 21.54
CA SER A 168 3.76 2.68 20.61
C SER A 168 4.67 3.67 19.89
N LEU A 169 4.37 4.98 19.94
CA LEU A 169 5.16 6.02 19.27
C LEU A 169 6.44 6.39 20.05
N GLY A 170 6.56 5.98 21.32
CA GLY A 170 7.68 6.33 22.19
C GLY A 170 7.40 7.59 23.01
N LEU A 171 8.47 8.23 23.49
CA LEU A 171 8.36 9.40 24.38
C LEU A 171 8.05 10.68 23.58
N GLU A 172 7.11 11.49 24.11
CA GLU A 172 6.78 12.85 23.66
C GLU A 172 6.51 13.02 22.14
N PRO A 173 5.51 12.31 21.56
CA PRO A 173 5.11 12.55 20.18
C PRO A 173 4.61 14.00 19.99
N VAL A 174 5.15 14.70 19.00
CA VAL A 174 4.77 16.08 18.68
C VAL A 174 3.72 16.09 17.59
N PHE A 175 2.51 16.56 17.93
CA PHE A 175 1.41 16.72 16.99
C PHE A 175 1.33 18.17 16.50
N ASN A 176 1.40 18.37 15.18
CA ASN A 176 1.34 19.70 14.55
C ASN A 176 0.35 19.68 13.40
N SER A 177 -0.69 20.52 13.44
CA SER A 177 -1.57 20.78 12.27
C SER A 177 -2.04 19.51 11.51
N ASN A 178 -2.39 18.45 12.24
CA ASN A 178 -2.80 17.13 11.75
C ASN A 178 -1.68 16.16 11.34
N GLU A 179 -0.42 16.46 11.64
CA GLU A 179 0.74 15.57 11.49
C GLU A 179 1.24 15.10 12.86
N VAL A 180 1.99 14.01 12.89
CA VAL A 180 2.71 13.58 14.10
C VAL A 180 4.15 13.22 13.78
N VAL A 181 5.09 13.67 14.61
CA VAL A 181 6.50 13.24 14.57
C VAL A 181 6.88 12.75 15.96
N ALA A 182 7.38 11.52 16.03
CA ALA A 182 7.81 10.84 17.24
C ALA A 182 9.23 10.24 17.05
N GLU A 183 9.70 9.43 17.99
CA GLU A 183 11.08 8.91 17.97
C GLU A 183 11.36 8.08 16.71
N LYS A 184 10.53 7.07 16.43
CA LYS A 184 10.66 6.19 15.24
C LYS A 184 9.61 6.46 14.17
N TYR A 185 8.49 7.09 14.49
CA TYR A 185 7.35 7.26 13.57
C TYR A 185 7.18 8.72 13.17
N ALA A 186 6.79 8.96 11.92
CA ALA A 186 6.31 10.25 11.44
C ALA A 186 5.15 10.03 10.48
N LEU A 187 4.14 10.89 10.54
CA LEU A 187 2.99 10.89 9.65
C LEU A 187 2.80 12.30 9.09
N LEU A 188 2.98 12.44 7.78
CA LEU A 188 3.00 13.71 7.06
C LEU A 188 1.76 13.87 6.16
N ALA A 189 1.13 15.04 6.25
CA ALA A 189 -0.02 15.47 5.47
C ALA A 189 0.46 16.13 4.17
N GLU A 190 0.76 15.32 3.15
CA GLU A 190 1.26 15.81 1.86
C GLU A 190 0.56 15.14 0.69
N ASP A 191 0.32 15.91 -0.38
CA ASP A 191 -0.07 15.33 -1.66
C ASP A 191 1.16 14.75 -2.36
N LEU A 192 1.14 13.43 -2.62
CA LEU A 192 2.25 12.72 -3.26
C LEU A 192 2.66 13.33 -4.61
N LEU A 193 1.73 13.99 -5.31
CA LEU A 193 2.00 14.66 -6.59
C LEU A 193 3.04 15.78 -6.45
N THR A 194 3.18 16.36 -5.25
CA THR A 194 4.17 17.41 -4.97
C THR A 194 5.61 16.91 -5.08
N TYR A 195 5.86 15.62 -4.82
CA TYR A 195 7.20 15.04 -4.93
C TYR A 195 7.69 14.90 -6.38
N GLY A 196 6.81 15.02 -7.37
CA GLY A 196 7.15 14.94 -8.80
C GLY A 196 7.42 16.30 -9.46
N GLN A 197 7.32 17.40 -8.70
CA GLN A 197 7.52 18.76 -9.21
C GLN A 197 9.00 19.13 -9.21
N ASP A 198 9.44 19.94 -10.18
CA ASP A 198 10.87 20.13 -10.43
C ASP A 198 11.57 21.02 -9.39
N GLU A 199 11.02 22.16 -8.92
CA GLU A 199 11.84 23.11 -8.11
C GLU A 199 11.18 24.02 -7.05
N ASP A 200 9.94 23.86 -6.57
CA ASP A 200 9.42 24.81 -5.53
C ASP A 200 8.56 24.25 -4.39
N THR A 201 8.35 22.93 -4.31
CA THR A 201 7.67 22.33 -3.15
C THR A 201 8.69 21.72 -2.21
N ASN A 202 8.93 22.41 -1.09
CA ASN A 202 9.80 22.03 0.04
C ASN A 202 9.42 20.69 0.71
N ASN A 203 8.46 19.94 0.16
CA ASN A 203 7.89 18.72 0.70
C ASN A 203 8.89 17.56 0.67
N LEU A 204 9.55 17.30 -0.48
CA LEU A 204 10.56 16.24 -0.53
C LEU A 204 11.74 16.57 0.40
N ALA A 205 12.19 17.82 0.41
CA ALA A 205 13.25 18.25 1.32
C ALA A 205 12.84 18.10 2.81
N ARG A 206 11.60 18.46 3.15
CA ARG A 206 11.01 18.27 4.49
C ARG A 206 11.00 16.81 4.90
N LEU A 207 10.56 15.91 4.01
CA LEU A 207 10.58 14.46 4.25
C LEU A 207 12.01 13.97 4.44
N LEU A 208 12.94 14.36 3.57
CA LEU A 208 14.34 13.93 3.64
C LEU A 208 15.02 14.41 4.93
N ASN A 209 14.62 15.54 5.51
CA ASN A 209 15.13 16.02 6.80
C ASN A 209 14.75 15.10 7.99
N LEU A 210 13.77 14.21 7.82
CA LEU A 210 13.43 13.20 8.82
C LEU A 210 14.28 11.93 8.71
N LEU A 211 15.09 11.83 7.65
CA LEU A 211 15.87 10.65 7.30
C LEU A 211 17.37 10.90 7.48
N ASP A 212 18.08 9.82 7.77
CA ASP A 212 19.54 9.77 7.77
C ASP A 212 20.01 9.27 6.39
N PRO A 213 20.73 10.08 5.60
CA PRO A 213 21.16 9.72 4.26
C PRO A 213 22.19 8.57 4.23
N SER A 214 22.80 8.22 5.37
CA SER A 214 23.73 7.10 5.48
C SER A 214 23.03 5.74 5.61
N LYS A 215 21.73 5.71 5.94
CA LYS A 215 21.00 4.48 6.23
C LYS A 215 20.21 3.95 5.03
N PRO A 216 20.13 2.62 4.82
CA PRO A 216 19.25 2.04 3.83
C PRO A 216 17.80 2.46 4.07
N THR A 217 17.10 2.78 2.99
CA THR A 217 15.72 3.27 3.04
C THR A 217 14.84 2.47 2.10
N LEU A 218 13.73 1.93 2.62
CA LEU A 218 12.71 1.24 1.85
C LEU A 218 11.58 2.20 1.53
N LEU A 219 11.22 2.31 0.25
CA LEU A 219 10.05 3.01 -0.22
C LEU A 219 8.94 2.00 -0.56
N ILE A 220 7.77 2.19 0.06
CA ILE A 220 6.60 1.34 -0.09
C ILE A 220 5.54 2.07 -0.89
N TRP A 221 5.04 1.40 -1.93
CA TRP A 221 3.86 1.79 -2.70
C TRP A 221 2.83 0.65 -2.69
N GLU A 222 1.82 0.74 -1.83
CA GLU A 222 0.84 -0.34 -1.68
C GLU A 222 -0.55 0.09 -2.13
N CYS A 223 -0.92 -0.30 -3.36
CA CYS A 223 -2.13 0.13 -4.06
C CYS A 223 -2.18 1.64 -4.25
N VAL A 224 -1.14 2.23 -4.85
CA VAL A 224 -1.02 3.70 -5.00
C VAL A 224 -0.67 4.09 -6.43
N LEU A 225 0.32 3.43 -7.04
CA LEU A 225 0.78 3.75 -8.39
C LEU A 225 -0.34 3.58 -9.42
N ALA A 226 -1.30 2.69 -9.21
CA ALA A 226 -2.44 2.51 -10.10
C ALA A 226 -3.29 3.77 -10.26
N TYR A 227 -3.34 4.65 -9.26
CA TYR A 227 -4.09 5.90 -9.30
C TYR A 227 -3.32 7.04 -9.97
N LEU A 228 -1.99 6.99 -9.95
CA LEU A 228 -1.15 8.08 -10.42
C LEU A 228 -1.00 8.05 -11.94
N ASP A 229 -0.87 9.24 -12.54
CA ASP A 229 -0.42 9.34 -13.92
C ASP A 229 1.02 8.77 -14.05
N PRO A 230 1.29 7.90 -15.05
CA PRO A 230 2.61 7.33 -15.32
C PRO A 230 3.77 8.32 -15.35
N ILE A 231 3.59 9.49 -15.96
CA ILE A 231 4.66 10.48 -16.08
C ILE A 231 4.96 11.05 -14.70
N THR A 232 3.92 11.39 -13.94
CA THR A 232 4.08 11.90 -12.58
C THR A 232 4.69 10.85 -11.63
N ALA A 233 4.22 9.60 -11.68
CA ALA A 233 4.79 8.50 -10.89
C ALA A 233 6.28 8.31 -11.17
N ASN A 234 6.68 8.31 -12.44
CA ASN A 234 8.09 8.21 -12.84
C ASN A 234 8.93 9.40 -12.34
N ARG A 235 8.39 10.62 -12.34
CA ARG A 235 9.07 11.80 -11.79
C ARG A 235 9.30 11.66 -10.30
N ILE A 236 8.28 11.22 -9.55
CA ILE A 236 8.41 10.97 -8.11
C ILE A 236 9.50 9.92 -7.86
N LEU A 237 9.43 8.76 -8.51
CA LEU A 237 10.44 7.69 -8.38
C LEU A 237 11.86 8.17 -8.73
N THR A 238 11.98 8.98 -9.78
CA THR A 238 13.25 9.59 -10.20
C THR A 238 13.77 10.55 -9.13
N ASN A 239 12.91 11.36 -8.52
CA ASN A 239 13.31 12.32 -7.49
C ASN A 239 13.75 11.61 -6.20
N PHE A 240 13.03 10.57 -5.76
CA PHE A 240 13.44 9.76 -4.61
C PHE A 240 14.77 9.04 -4.87
N SER A 241 14.92 8.38 -6.03
CA SER A 241 16.15 7.63 -6.35
C SER A 241 17.39 8.51 -6.52
N ARG A 242 17.24 9.76 -6.98
CA ARG A 242 18.34 10.74 -7.04
C ARG A 242 18.76 11.26 -5.67
N LYS A 243 17.83 11.35 -4.71
CA LYS A 243 18.07 12.02 -3.41
C LYS A 243 18.34 11.05 -2.27
N ILE A 244 18.01 9.76 -2.41
CA ILE A 244 18.22 8.72 -1.41
C ILE A 244 19.26 7.72 -1.93
N PRO A 245 20.50 7.72 -1.40
CA PRO A 245 21.60 6.90 -1.95
C PRO A 245 21.37 5.40 -1.90
N ASN A 246 20.78 4.90 -0.80
CA ASN A 246 20.56 3.47 -0.55
C ASN A 246 19.06 3.16 -0.54
N LEU A 247 18.43 3.26 -1.71
CA LEU A 247 16.99 3.11 -1.87
C LEU A 247 16.59 1.71 -2.36
N ALA A 248 15.77 1.02 -1.59
CA ALA A 248 15.02 -0.15 -2.03
C ALA A 248 13.56 0.21 -2.25
N ILE A 249 12.88 -0.44 -3.19
CA ILE A 249 11.48 -0.13 -3.52
C ILE A 249 10.67 -1.43 -3.56
N ILE A 250 9.52 -1.44 -2.88
CA ILE A 250 8.50 -2.47 -3.06
C ILE A 250 7.19 -1.83 -3.49
N CYS A 251 6.52 -2.50 -4.42
CA CYS A 251 5.23 -2.08 -4.92
C CYS A 251 4.27 -3.27 -4.97
N TYR A 252 3.02 -3.01 -4.62
CA TYR A 252 1.91 -3.94 -4.85
C TYR A 252 0.79 -3.15 -5.50
N ASP A 253 0.35 -3.54 -6.70
CA ASP A 253 -0.71 -2.81 -7.37
C ASP A 253 -1.60 -3.65 -8.31
N MET A 254 -2.70 -3.04 -8.73
CA MET A 254 -3.68 -3.62 -9.62
C MET A 254 -3.13 -3.75 -11.05
N CYS A 255 -3.17 -4.97 -11.59
CA CYS A 255 -2.79 -5.27 -12.97
C CYS A 255 -4.06 -5.50 -13.80
N ILE A 256 -4.28 -4.73 -14.88
CA ILE A 256 -5.56 -4.79 -15.62
C ILE A 256 -5.53 -5.69 -16.86
N SER A 257 -4.34 -6.03 -17.35
CA SER A 257 -4.19 -6.79 -18.61
C SER A 257 -3.69 -8.23 -18.39
N GLY A 258 -3.48 -8.64 -17.12
CA GLY A 258 -3.03 -9.98 -16.74
C GLY A 258 -1.51 -10.17 -16.76
N ASP A 259 -1.04 -11.35 -16.34
CA ASP A 259 0.37 -11.65 -16.00
C ASP A 259 1.32 -11.69 -17.21
N GLN A 260 0.78 -11.82 -18.43
CA GLN A 260 1.56 -11.94 -19.68
C GLN A 260 1.45 -10.69 -20.56
N ALA A 261 0.92 -9.60 -20.00
CA ALA A 261 0.60 -8.42 -20.76
C ALA A 261 1.74 -7.40 -20.74
N GLU A 262 2.02 -6.84 -21.91
CA GLU A 262 3.01 -5.79 -22.11
C GLU A 262 2.43 -4.40 -21.82
N PRO A 263 3.27 -3.39 -21.49
CA PRO A 263 2.82 -2.03 -21.27
C PRO A 263 2.04 -1.45 -22.46
N GLY A 264 0.72 -1.29 -22.30
CA GLY A 264 -0.19 -0.78 -23.33
C GLY A 264 -1.15 -1.83 -23.90
N ASP A 265 -1.04 -3.09 -23.46
CA ASP A 265 -2.01 -4.13 -23.79
C ASP A 265 -3.40 -3.81 -23.25
N GLN A 266 -4.41 -4.28 -23.98
CA GLN A 266 -5.80 -4.06 -23.61
C GLN A 266 -6.15 -4.81 -22.31
N PRO A 267 -7.02 -4.24 -21.46
CA PRO A 267 -7.44 -4.90 -20.24
C PRO A 267 -8.11 -6.24 -20.55
N ASP A 268 -7.82 -7.27 -19.74
CA ASP A 268 -8.49 -8.56 -19.84
C ASP A 268 -9.94 -8.46 -19.34
N ARG A 269 -10.70 -9.57 -19.32
CA ARG A 269 -12.09 -9.52 -18.84
C ARG A 269 -12.20 -9.06 -17.38
N PHE A 270 -11.22 -9.41 -16.54
CA PHE A 270 -11.19 -8.98 -15.15
C PHE A 270 -10.91 -7.47 -15.07
N GLY A 271 -9.89 -6.98 -15.79
CA GLY A 271 -9.53 -5.57 -15.87
C GLY A 271 -10.65 -4.70 -16.44
N GLN A 272 -11.36 -5.17 -17.47
CA GLN A 272 -12.54 -4.48 -18.01
C GLN A 272 -13.63 -4.32 -16.95
N MET A 273 -13.95 -5.40 -16.22
CA MET A 273 -14.94 -5.35 -15.15
C MET A 273 -14.49 -4.45 -13.99
N MET A 274 -13.21 -4.51 -13.62
CA MET A 274 -12.63 -3.66 -12.59
C MET A 274 -12.71 -2.18 -12.98
N LEU A 275 -12.27 -1.82 -14.18
CA LEU A 275 -12.37 -0.46 -14.70
C LEU A 275 -13.82 0.04 -14.73
N HIS A 276 -14.76 -0.80 -15.17
CA HIS A 276 -16.18 -0.46 -15.16
C HIS A 276 -16.68 -0.16 -13.74
N ASN A 277 -16.43 -1.05 -12.78
CA ASN A 277 -16.87 -0.89 -11.39
C ASN A 277 -16.26 0.35 -10.71
N LEU A 278 -14.99 0.64 -10.97
CA LEU A 278 -14.30 1.80 -10.39
C LEU A 278 -14.72 3.11 -11.05
N SER A 279 -14.94 3.13 -12.37
CA SER A 279 -15.47 4.32 -13.05
C SER A 279 -16.85 4.72 -12.54
N ALA A 280 -17.68 3.76 -12.13
CA ALA A 280 -18.98 4.03 -11.51
C ALA A 280 -18.87 4.75 -10.15
N ARG A 281 -17.68 4.71 -9.54
CA ARG A 281 -17.31 5.44 -8.31
C ARG A 281 -16.48 6.69 -8.58
N GLN A 282 -16.39 7.13 -9.85
CA GLN A 282 -15.56 8.27 -10.28
C GLN A 282 -14.05 8.08 -10.05
N LEU A 283 -13.59 6.83 -9.97
CA LEU A 283 -12.17 6.50 -9.88
C LEU A 283 -11.54 6.32 -11.27
N LYS A 284 -10.38 6.93 -11.47
CA LYS A 284 -9.53 6.68 -12.63
C LYS A 284 -8.28 5.93 -12.20
N LEU A 285 -7.96 4.86 -12.92
CA LEU A 285 -6.73 4.09 -12.74
C LEU A 285 -5.74 4.42 -13.87
N ALA A 286 -5.15 5.62 -13.83
CA ALA A 286 -4.25 6.06 -14.89
C ALA A 286 -2.99 5.18 -14.97
N GLY A 287 -2.39 4.85 -13.84
CA GLY A 287 -1.18 4.01 -13.76
C GLY A 287 -1.44 2.58 -14.20
N ALA A 288 -2.53 1.98 -13.71
CA ALA A 288 -2.85 0.58 -14.02
C ALA A 288 -3.18 0.37 -15.51
N LYS A 289 -3.62 1.43 -16.22
CA LYS A 289 -3.85 1.40 -17.67
C LYS A 289 -2.56 1.38 -18.50
N ARG A 290 -1.46 1.88 -17.96
CA ARG A 290 -0.20 2.00 -18.70
C ARG A 290 0.79 0.91 -18.36
N TYR A 291 0.83 0.50 -17.10
CA TYR A 291 1.77 -0.48 -16.59
C TYR A 291 1.01 -1.67 -16.00
N THR A 292 1.28 -2.84 -16.57
CA THR A 292 0.79 -4.14 -16.12
C THR A 292 1.67 -4.70 -15.01
N THR A 293 2.95 -4.31 -15.01
CA THR A 293 3.92 -4.49 -13.94
C THR A 293 4.77 -3.22 -13.92
N PRO A 294 5.12 -2.64 -12.76
CA PRO A 294 6.14 -1.61 -12.73
C PRO A 294 7.47 -2.28 -13.06
N THR A 295 7.81 -2.48 -14.33
CA THR A 295 9.17 -2.80 -14.72
C THR A 295 9.95 -1.49 -14.71
N MET A 296 11.03 -1.43 -13.93
CA MET A 296 11.96 -0.30 -14.00
C MET A 296 12.56 -0.27 -15.42
N ALA A 297 12.01 0.56 -16.31
CA ALA A 297 12.72 0.99 -17.50
C ALA A 297 13.78 2.02 -17.08
N LEU A 298 14.76 1.60 -16.27
CA LEU A 298 15.97 2.36 -16.06
C LEU A 298 16.72 2.37 -17.39
N THR A 299 16.74 3.50 -18.08
CA THR A 299 17.67 3.71 -19.18
C THR A 299 19.10 3.57 -18.61
N PRO A 300 19.96 2.66 -19.14
CA PRO A 300 21.22 2.29 -18.51
C PRO A 300 22.30 3.39 -18.40
N SER A 301 22.04 4.62 -18.86
CA SER A 301 23.12 5.54 -19.22
C SER A 301 23.71 6.37 -18.08
N ASN A 302 23.21 6.34 -16.84
CA ASN A 302 23.68 7.29 -15.80
C ASN A 302 23.90 6.74 -14.37
N MET A 303 24.04 5.43 -14.16
CA MET A 303 24.37 4.89 -12.82
C MET A 303 25.78 4.29 -12.77
N SER A 304 26.79 5.15 -12.67
CA SER A 304 28.12 4.77 -12.22
C SER A 304 28.23 4.98 -10.70
N GLY A 305 28.16 3.89 -9.94
CA GLY A 305 28.46 3.87 -8.50
C GLY A 305 27.37 3.22 -7.66
N THR A 306 27.59 1.94 -7.28
CA THR A 306 27.06 1.24 -6.09
C THR A 306 25.74 1.76 -5.49
N CYS A 307 24.68 1.84 -6.28
CA CYS A 307 23.33 2.08 -5.81
C CYS A 307 22.54 0.79 -6.02
N TRP A 308 22.26 0.05 -4.93
CA TRP A 308 21.49 -1.20 -4.98
C TRP A 308 20.02 -0.91 -5.25
N SER A 309 19.65 -0.55 -6.49
CA SER A 309 18.24 -0.39 -6.89
C SER A 309 17.64 -1.75 -7.23
N HIS A 310 17.16 -2.47 -6.20
CA HIS A 310 16.36 -3.67 -6.38
C HIS A 310 14.89 -3.29 -6.22
N MET A 311 14.13 -3.43 -7.31
CA MET A 311 12.66 -3.40 -7.27
C MET A 311 12.17 -4.84 -7.42
N SER A 312 11.28 -5.25 -6.54
CA SER A 312 10.72 -6.59 -6.57
C SER A 312 9.22 -6.52 -6.83
N ASP A 313 8.81 -7.08 -7.96
CA ASP A 313 7.39 -7.28 -8.26
C ASP A 313 6.81 -8.36 -7.35
N LEU A 314 5.54 -8.15 -6.98
CA LEU A 314 4.78 -9.04 -6.12
C LEU A 314 3.60 -9.60 -6.89
N ASP A 315 3.78 -10.78 -7.48
CA ASP A 315 2.66 -11.56 -7.99
C ASP A 315 2.14 -12.52 -6.90
N CYS A 316 0.92 -12.27 -6.46
CA CYS A 316 0.16 -13.12 -5.55
C CYS A 316 0.06 -14.59 -6.01
N ARG A 317 0.20 -14.90 -7.31
CA ARG A 317 0.10 -16.25 -7.87
C ARG A 317 1.39 -17.07 -7.77
N GLU A 318 2.54 -16.41 -7.57
CA GLU A 318 3.84 -17.07 -7.41
C GLU A 318 4.09 -17.54 -5.97
N SER A 319 3.37 -16.98 -5.00
CA SER A 319 3.33 -17.42 -3.60
C SER A 319 2.55 -18.74 -3.47
N LYS A 320 3.18 -19.86 -3.88
CA LYS A 320 2.53 -21.18 -3.97
C LYS A 320 2.63 -22.02 -2.69
N ASP A 321 3.23 -21.51 -1.61
CA ASP A 321 3.33 -22.24 -0.33
C ASP A 321 2.12 -21.94 0.57
N TRP A 322 1.00 -22.58 0.24
CA TRP A 322 -0.28 -22.47 0.97
C TRP A 322 -0.36 -23.33 2.24
N THR A 323 0.71 -24.04 2.59
CA THR A 323 0.75 -24.96 3.72
C THR A 323 1.43 -24.36 4.94
N LYS A 324 0.79 -23.36 5.57
CA LYS A 324 0.89 -23.05 7.00
C LYS A 324 -0.39 -22.38 7.48
#